data_AF-A0A9D4V554-F1
#
_entry.id   AF-A0A9D4V554-F1
#
_cell.length_a   1.000
_cell.length_b   1.000
_cell.length_c   1.000
_cell.angle_alpha   90.00
_cell.angle_beta   90.00
_cell.angle_gamma   90.00
#
_symmetry.space_group_name_H-M   'P 1'
#
loop_
_entity.id
_entity.type
_entity.pdbx_description
1 polymer ?
#
loop_
_entity_poly.entity_id
_entity_poly.type
_entity_poly.pdbx_seq_one_letter_code
_entity_poly.pdbx_strand_id
1 'polypeptide(L)'
;MEGVGVIGAIAVTDTLREDAKQTVSRLQEMNIEAIVLSGDREEAVASIAGSVGIRSSHAGLKPKDKADFIKSSQKQGFSVAMVGDGVNDAPTLAAADVVWL
;
A
#
# COMPACT_ATOMS: atom_id res chain seq x y z
N MET A 1 -22.52 -40.84 14.02
CA MET A 1 -21.52 -40.22 13.12
C MET A 1 -21.50 -38.75 13.48
N GLU A 2 -20.50 -38.32 14.23
CA GLU A 2 -20.38 -36.93 14.69
C GLU A 2 -20.07 -36.01 13.51
N GLY A 3 -20.78 -34.88 13.44
CA GLY A 3 -20.65 -33.90 12.37
C GLY A 3 -19.33 -33.17 12.49
N VAL A 4 -18.40 -33.45 11.57
CA VAL A 4 -17.20 -32.63 11.39
C VAL A 4 -17.63 -31.34 10.69
N GLY A 5 -18.02 -30.34 11.48
CA GLY A 5 -18.26 -28.98 11.04
C GLY A 5 -17.14 -28.07 11.53
N VAL A 6 -16.72 -27.10 10.72
CA VAL A 6 -15.75 -26.07 11.11
C VAL A 6 -16.27 -25.34 12.37
N ILE A 7 -15.52 -25.40 13.47
CA ILE A 7 -15.90 -24.86 14.80
C ILE A 7 -15.36 -23.45 15.08
N GLY A 8 -14.66 -22.83 14.13
CA GLY A 8 -14.23 -21.44 14.23
C GLY A 8 -13.15 -21.07 13.22
N ALA A 9 -13.02 -19.76 12.95
CA ALA A 9 -11.96 -19.18 12.14
C ALA A 9 -11.35 -17.99 12.89
N ILE A 10 -10.02 -17.85 12.82
CA ILE A 10 -9.28 -16.70 13.34
C ILE A 10 -8.72 -15.95 12.13
N ALA A 11 -9.09 -14.67 11.99
CA ALA A 11 -8.53 -13.78 10.99
C ALA A 11 -7.66 -12.73 11.70
N VAL A 12 -6.39 -12.64 11.32
CA VAL A 12 -5.47 -11.58 11.76
C VAL A 12 -5.34 -10.62 10.59
N THR A 13 -5.70 -9.36 10.81
CA THR A 13 -5.57 -8.29 9.81
C THR A 13 -4.73 -7.18 10.41
N ASP A 14 -3.82 -6.63 9.63
CA ASP A 14 -3.13 -5.41 10.01
C ASP A 14 -4.18 -4.30 10.17
N THR A 15 -4.08 -3.59 11.30
CA THR A 15 -5.01 -2.50 11.61
C THR A 15 -4.45 -1.22 11.01
N LEU A 16 -5.26 -0.52 10.23
CA LEU A 16 -4.90 0.78 9.72
C LEU A 16 -4.70 1.76 10.87
N ARG A 17 -3.72 2.67 10.74
CA ARG A 17 -3.60 3.79 11.67
C ARG A 17 -4.88 4.63 11.60
N GLU A 18 -5.34 5.11 12.75
CA GLU A 18 -6.60 5.87 12.87
C GLU A 18 -6.63 7.13 12.00
N ASP A 19 -5.46 7.72 11.74
CA ASP A 19 -5.26 8.92 10.94
C ASP A 19 -5.07 8.64 9.44
N ALA A 20 -4.94 7.39 9.01
CA ALA A 20 -4.59 7.04 7.63
C ALA A 20 -5.59 7.60 6.62
N LYS A 21 -6.89 7.44 6.90
CA LYS A 21 -7.96 7.94 6.02
C LYS A 21 -7.95 9.46 5.94
N GLN A 22 -7.78 10.14 7.06
CA GLN A 22 -7.74 11.61 7.10
C GLN A 22 -6.53 12.15 6.33
N THR A 23 -5.37 11.50 6.49
CA THR A 23 -4.14 11.83 5.77
C THR A 23 -4.34 11.67 4.26
N VAL A 24 -4.89 10.54 3.80
CA VAL A 24 -5.18 10.32 2.37
C VAL A 24 -6.15 11.37 1.83
N SER A 25 -7.23 11.69 2.56
CA SER A 25 -8.17 12.73 2.12
C SER A 25 -7.49 14.09 1.97
N ARG A 26 -6.62 14.46 2.92
CA ARG A 26 -5.88 15.74 2.85
C ARG A 26 -4.91 15.79 1.68
N LEU A 27 -4.23 14.68 1.38
CA LEU A 27 -3.37 14.57 0.19
C LEU A 27 -4.18 14.75 -1.10
N GLN A 28 -5.35 14.12 -1.18
CA GLN A 28 -6.25 14.27 -2.34
C GLN A 28 -6.76 15.71 -2.49
N GLU A 29 -7.09 16.40 -1.40
CA GLU A 29 -7.44 17.84 -1.40
C GLU A 29 -6.31 18.73 -1.91
N MET A 30 -5.06 18.31 -1.71
CA MET A 30 -3.86 18.98 -2.23
C MET A 30 -3.56 18.61 -3.70
N ASN A 31 -4.43 17.86 -4.37
CA ASN A 31 -4.23 17.28 -5.70
C ASN A 31 -3.02 16.32 -5.77
N ILE A 32 -2.68 15.67 -4.66
CA ILE A 32 -1.65 14.64 -4.62
C ILE A 32 -2.34 13.28 -4.79
N GLU A 33 -1.93 12.53 -5.81
CA GLU A 33 -2.42 11.17 -6.02
C GLU A 33 -1.73 10.19 -5.08
N ALA A 34 -2.53 9.45 -4.31
CA ALA A 34 -2.05 8.36 -3.45
C ALA A 34 -2.26 7.01 -4.16
N ILE A 35 -1.23 6.17 -4.13
CA ILE A 35 -1.23 4.84 -4.75
C ILE A 35 -0.67 3.83 -3.74
N VAL A 36 -1.33 2.67 -3.59
CA VAL A 36 -0.80 1.58 -2.74
C VAL A 36 0.05 0.64 -3.58
N LEU A 37 1.29 0.37 -3.13
CA LEU A 37 2.16 -0.65 -3.72
C LEU A 37 2.48 -1.72 -2.67
N SER A 38 1.99 -2.95 -2.84
CA SER A 38 2.20 -4.04 -1.87
C SER A 38 2.59 -5.36 -2.53
N GLY A 39 3.31 -6.18 -1.76
CA GLY A 39 3.62 -7.58 -2.11
C GLY A 39 2.50 -8.55 -1.73
N ASP A 40 1.48 -8.10 -1.00
CA ASP A 40 0.36 -8.93 -0.58
C ASP A 40 -0.57 -9.29 -1.73
N ARG A 41 -1.54 -10.17 -1.43
CA ARG A 41 -2.58 -10.56 -2.40
C ARG A 41 -3.51 -9.40 -2.70
N GLU A 42 -4.03 -9.39 -3.93
CA GLU A 42 -4.93 -8.37 -4.46
C GLU A 42 -6.11 -8.04 -3.55
N GLU A 43 -6.76 -9.07 -2.98
CA GLU A 43 -7.91 -8.91 -2.07
C GLU A 43 -7.58 -8.08 -0.82
N ALA A 44 -6.41 -8.32 -0.21
CA ALA A 44 -5.97 -7.60 0.98
C ALA A 44 -5.64 -6.14 0.65
N VAL A 45 -4.90 -5.94 -0.44
CA VAL A 45 -4.49 -4.60 -0.89
C VAL A 45 -5.70 -3.76 -1.31
N ALA A 46 -6.64 -4.33 -2.06
CA ALA A 46 -7.87 -3.65 -2.48
C ALA A 46 -8.75 -3.29 -1.28
N SER A 47 -8.87 -4.17 -0.28
CA SER A 47 -9.60 -3.91 0.95
C SER A 47 -9.00 -2.73 1.73
N ILE A 48 -7.67 -2.71 1.88
CA ILE A 48 -6.96 -1.62 2.55
C ILE A 48 -7.12 -0.31 1.77
N ALA A 49 -6.85 -0.32 0.46
CA ALA A 49 -6.96 0.87 -0.39
C ALA A 49 -8.38 1.47 -0.34
N GLY A 50 -9.41 0.61 -0.44
CA GLY A 50 -10.80 1.03 -0.34
C GLY A 50 -11.14 1.63 1.03
N SER A 51 -10.61 1.06 2.12
CA SER A 51 -10.87 1.54 3.48
C SER A 51 -10.36 2.96 3.73
N VAL A 52 -9.26 3.36 3.08
CA VAL A 52 -8.68 4.71 3.17
C VAL A 52 -9.06 5.63 2.01
N GLY A 53 -9.79 5.14 1.00
CA GLY A 53 -10.23 5.94 -0.15
C GLY A 53 -9.18 6.14 -1.24
N ILE A 54 -8.19 5.25 -1.33
CA ILE A 54 -7.22 5.21 -2.42
C ILE A 54 -7.82 4.47 -3.62
N ARG A 55 -7.74 5.08 -4.80
CA ARG A 55 -8.35 4.55 -6.04
C ARG A 55 -7.42 3.62 -6.84
N SER A 56 -6.11 3.77 -6.67
CA SER A 56 -5.12 3.02 -7.43
C SER A 56 -4.27 2.18 -6.49
N SER A 57 -4.17 0.89 -6.77
CA SER A 57 -3.40 -0.04 -5.95
C SER A 57 -2.82 -1.17 -6.80
N HIS A 58 -1.59 -1.56 -6.48
CA HIS A 58 -0.89 -2.66 -7.12
C HIS A 58 -0.46 -3.70 -6.07
N ALA A 59 -0.82 -4.94 -6.31
CA ALA A 59 -0.61 -6.07 -5.41
C ALA A 59 0.36 -7.10 -6.01
N GLY A 60 0.88 -8.02 -5.19
CA GLY A 60 1.79 -9.08 -5.61
C GLY A 60 3.14 -8.59 -6.13
N LEU A 61 3.54 -7.36 -5.79
CA LEU A 61 4.76 -6.75 -6.29
C LEU A 61 6.00 -7.25 -5.56
N LYS A 62 7.07 -7.53 -6.32
CA LYS A 62 8.41 -7.71 -5.75
C LYS A 62 9.05 -6.35 -5.47
N PRO A 63 10.09 -6.27 -4.62
CA PRO A 63 10.80 -5.00 -4.35
C PRO A 63 11.27 -4.28 -5.63
N LYS A 64 11.70 -5.04 -6.65
CA LYS A 64 12.09 -4.50 -7.96
C LYS A 64 10.90 -3.86 -8.70
N ASP A 65 9.74 -4.51 -8.68
CA ASP A 65 8.55 -4.01 -9.38
C ASP A 65 8.07 -2.69 -8.78
N LYS A 66 8.12 -2.56 -7.44
CA LYS A 66 7.85 -1.29 -6.75
C LYS A 66 8.83 -0.19 -7.18
N ALA A 67 10.12 -0.50 -7.25
CA ALA A 67 11.14 0.47 -7.67
C ALA A 67 11.00 0.88 -9.14
N ASP A 68 10.64 -0.06 -10.02
CA ASP A 68 10.40 0.21 -11.44
C ASP A 68 9.14 1.07 -11.64
N PHE A 69 8.10 0.87 -10.81
CA PHE A 69 6.92 1.74 -10.78
C PHE A 69 7.29 3.18 -10.43
N ILE A 70 8.05 3.40 -9.35
CA ILE A 70 8.50 4.73 -8.93
C ILE A 70 9.30 5.42 -10.05
N LYS A 71 10.28 4.71 -10.64
CA LYS A 71 11.07 5.24 -11.76
C LYS A 71 10.22 5.59 -12.98
N SER A 72 9.19 4.79 -13.27
CA SER A 72 8.25 5.07 -14.35
C SER A 72 7.45 6.35 -14.08
N SER A 73 6.95 6.53 -12.86
CA SER A 73 6.23 7.74 -12.45
C SER A 73 7.13 8.98 -12.49
N GLN A 74 8.38 8.88 -12.02
CA GLN A 74 9.36 9.96 -12.14
C GLN A 74 9.67 10.32 -13.60
N LYS A 75 9.81 9.33 -14.49
CA LYS A 75 10.02 9.56 -15.93
C LYS A 75 8.83 10.23 -16.60
N GLN A 76 7.63 10.04 -16.08
CA GLN A 76 6.42 10.73 -16.52
C GLN A 76 6.33 12.19 -16.01
N GLY A 77 7.30 12.63 -15.20
CA GLY A 77 7.40 13.99 -14.68
C GLY A 77 6.74 14.20 -13.32
N PHE A 78 6.29 13.12 -12.66
CA PHE A 78 5.73 13.21 -11.31
C PHE A 78 6.84 13.24 -10.25
N SER A 79 6.69 14.10 -9.24
CA SER A 79 7.46 13.98 -7.99
C SER A 79 6.84 12.90 -7.12
N VAL A 80 7.64 11.93 -6.67
CA VAL A 80 7.15 10.72 -5.99
C VAL A 80 7.67 10.67 -4.55
N ALA A 81 6.76 10.74 -3.59
CA ALA A 81 7.05 10.46 -2.18
C ALA A 81 6.64 9.02 -1.83
N MET A 82 7.45 8.32 -1.05
CA MET A 82 7.17 6.96 -0.59
C MET A 82 7.06 6.93 0.94
N VAL A 83 6.04 6.22 1.43
CA VAL A 83 5.83 5.95 2.86
C VAL A 83 5.77 4.45 3.05
N GLY A 84 6.56 3.90 3.97
CA GLY A 84 6.65 2.45 4.20
C GLY A 84 7.49 2.09 5.43
N ASP A 85 7.40 0.84 5.86
CA ASP A 85 7.95 0.33 7.13
C ASP A 85 9.48 0.12 7.16
N GLY A 86 10.20 0.50 6.11
CA GLY A 86 11.67 0.56 6.11
C GLY A 86 12.41 -0.79 6.01
N VAL A 87 11.81 -1.90 6.46
CA VAL A 87 12.53 -3.17 6.67
C VAL A 87 12.58 -4.04 5.41
N ASN A 88 11.54 -4.04 4.58
CA ASN A 88 11.47 -4.88 3.36
C ASN A 88 11.75 -4.12 2.04
N ASP A 89 11.85 -2.79 2.07
CA ASP A 89 11.83 -1.94 0.87
C ASP A 89 13.09 -1.08 0.68
N ALA A 90 14.25 -1.52 1.20
CA ALA A 90 15.53 -0.81 1.05
C ALA A 90 15.90 -0.36 -0.39
N PRO A 91 15.62 -1.13 -1.47
CA PRO A 91 15.88 -0.68 -2.84
C PRO A 91 14.85 0.34 -3.36
N THR A 92 13.64 0.34 -2.80
CA THR A 92 12.52 1.18 -3.20
C THR A 92 12.59 2.55 -2.52
N LEU A 93 13.05 2.58 -1.26
CA LEU A 93 13.31 3.80 -0.49
C LEU A 93 14.42 4.66 -1.11
N ALA A 94 15.42 4.05 -1.74
CA ALA A 94 16.50 4.76 -2.43
C ALA A 94 16.06 5.43 -3.75
N ALA A 95 14.87 5.09 -4.26
CA ALA A 95 14.34 5.63 -5.51
C ALA A 95 13.32 6.76 -5.32
N ALA A 96 12.79 6.95 -4.11
CA ALA A 96 11.79 7.98 -3.81
C ALA A 96 12.43 9.34 -3.51
N ASP A 97 11.73 10.43 -3.85
CA ASP A 97 12.23 11.81 -3.67
C ASP A 97 12.18 12.26 -2.20
N VAL A 98 11.27 11.67 -1.39
CA VAL A 98 11.15 11.88 0.06
C VAL A 98 10.69 10.56 0.71
N VAL A 99 11.32 10.20 1.84
CA VAL A 99 11.03 8.99 2.62
C VAL A 99 10.52 9.37 4.01
N TRP A 100 9.43 8.74 4.45
CA TRP A 100 8.98 8.71 5.85
C TRP A 100 8.92 7.25 6.34
N LEU A 101 9.55 6.99 7.49
CA LEU A 101 9.55 5.74 8.25
C LEU A 101 8.30 5.63 9.15
#